data_AF-A0AAU0L7S5-F1
#
_entry.id   AF-A0AAU0L7S5-F1
#
_cell.length_a   1.000
_cell.length_b   1.000
_cell.length_c   1.000
_cell.angle_alpha   90.00
_cell.angle_beta   90.00
_cell.angle_gamma   90.00
#
_symmetry.space_group_name_H-M   'P 1'
#
loop_
_entity.id
_entity.type
_entity.pdbx_description
1 polymer ?
#
loop_
_entity_poly.entity_id
_entity_poly.type
_entity_poly.pdbx_seq_one_letter_code
_entity_poly.pdbx_strand_id
1 'polypeptide(L)'
;MNACSKTFFTLLLAGTACATVQAAPATAADITTLFTDALHCRIEFPDGRDEALAQRLRAQGVTVVDRAPGESLDLLYLFATPLEIDGTQVSSITVRGGSGSIVAARATGSLQALVQRTKARPQARSSWNLEGFGELPAQYARAMPLRKGVDETPPRIVIGHVAGEAPDAVRWGCRSYDD
;
A
#
# COMPACT_ATOMS: atom_id res chain seq x y z
N MET A 1 -24.69 38.83 64.75
CA MET A 1 -26.07 38.90 64.23
C MET A 1 -26.01 39.44 62.80
N ASN A 2 -26.64 38.70 61.88
CA ASN A 2 -27.16 39.08 60.55
C ASN A 2 -26.17 39.69 59.54
N ALA A 3 -25.69 38.91 58.56
CA ALA A 3 -26.36 38.54 57.29
C ALA A 3 -26.43 39.72 56.30
N CYS A 4 -25.56 39.67 55.27
CA CYS A 4 -25.70 40.48 54.07
C CYS A 4 -25.86 39.56 52.86
N SER A 5 -27.08 39.54 52.35
CA SER A 5 -27.50 38.93 51.09
C SER A 5 -26.75 39.57 49.91
N LYS A 6 -26.27 38.76 48.97
CA LYS A 6 -25.98 39.19 47.60
C LYS A 6 -25.99 37.97 46.67
N THR A 7 -27.11 37.82 45.99
CA THR A 7 -27.33 36.97 44.82
C THR A 7 -26.25 37.26 43.79
N PHE A 8 -25.37 36.29 43.53
CA PHE A 8 -24.48 36.30 42.37
C PHE A 8 -24.85 35.15 41.46
N PHE A 9 -25.14 35.53 40.22
CA PHE A 9 -25.50 34.67 39.10
C PHE A 9 -24.24 33.88 38.70
N THR A 10 -24.18 32.60 39.05
CA THR A 10 -23.10 31.70 38.63
C THR A 10 -23.30 31.34 37.16
N LEU A 11 -22.59 32.02 36.25
CA LEU A 11 -22.38 31.50 34.90
C LEU A 11 -21.39 30.34 34.98
N LEU A 12 -21.89 29.11 34.83
CA LEU A 12 -21.04 27.96 34.50
C LEU A 12 -20.50 28.13 33.08
N LEU A 13 -19.23 28.52 32.94
CA LEU A 13 -18.49 28.26 31.71
C LEU A 13 -18.13 26.77 31.70
N ALA A 14 -18.94 25.99 30.98
CA ALA A 14 -18.56 24.64 30.57
C ALA A 14 -17.39 24.77 29.57
N GLY A 15 -16.17 24.53 30.05
CA GLY A 15 -15.00 24.34 29.20
C GLY A 15 -15.15 23.04 28.43
N THR A 16 -15.53 23.14 27.16
CA THR A 16 -15.39 22.05 26.19
C THR A 16 -13.91 21.83 25.92
N ALA A 17 -13.30 20.92 26.69
CA ALA A 17 -12.01 20.36 26.32
C ALA A 17 -12.18 19.62 24.98
N CYS A 18 -11.70 20.22 23.89
CA CYS A 18 -11.44 19.49 22.65
C CYS A 18 -10.41 18.41 22.97
N ALA A 19 -10.89 17.18 23.21
CA ALA A 19 -10.04 16.02 23.20
C ALA A 19 -9.51 15.85 21.78
N THR A 20 -8.28 16.30 21.54
CA THR A 20 -7.50 15.85 20.39
C THR A 20 -7.32 14.34 20.55
N VAL A 21 -8.10 13.56 19.80
CA VAL A 21 -7.90 12.11 19.69
C VAL A 21 -6.56 11.92 19.00
N GLN A 22 -5.50 11.78 19.81
CA GLN A 22 -4.19 11.45 19.31
C GLN A 22 -4.24 10.00 18.85
N ALA A 23 -4.31 9.79 17.54
CA ALA A 23 -4.27 8.47 16.94
C ALA A 23 -3.01 7.75 17.45
N ALA A 24 -3.19 6.53 17.98
CA ALA A 24 -2.08 5.74 18.47
C ALA A 24 -1.00 5.59 17.38
N PRO A 25 0.30 5.61 17.73
CA PRO A 25 1.35 5.36 16.76
C PRO A 25 1.13 3.98 16.14
N ALA A 26 0.99 3.94 14.82
CA ALA A 26 0.92 2.68 14.09
C ALA A 26 2.23 1.91 14.30
N THR A 27 2.12 0.60 14.51
CA THR A 27 3.25 -0.31 14.73
C THR A 27 3.81 -0.81 13.39
N ALA A 28 5.03 -1.37 13.38
CA ALA A 28 5.62 -2.00 12.19
C ALA A 28 4.76 -3.14 11.60
N ALA A 29 3.97 -3.81 12.45
CA ALA A 29 3.00 -4.80 12.02
C ALA A 29 1.86 -4.18 11.17
N ASP A 30 1.56 -2.89 11.37
CA ASP A 30 0.48 -2.20 10.65
C ASP A 30 0.89 -1.84 9.22
N ILE A 31 2.14 -1.39 8.99
CA ILE A 31 2.61 -1.12 7.60
C ILE A 31 2.85 -2.41 6.82
N THR A 32 3.32 -3.47 7.49
CA THR A 32 3.56 -4.76 6.82
C THR A 32 2.23 -5.35 6.35
N THR A 33 1.20 -5.31 7.20
CA THR A 33 -0.17 -5.70 6.82
C THR A 33 -0.69 -4.83 5.67
N LEU A 34 -0.55 -3.51 5.76
CA LEU A 34 -1.01 -2.57 4.74
C LEU A 34 -0.43 -2.90 3.35
N PHE A 35 0.90 -3.03 3.25
CA PHE A 35 1.55 -3.32 1.97
C PHE A 35 1.34 -4.77 1.52
N THR A 36 1.21 -5.71 2.45
CA THR A 36 0.83 -7.10 2.12
C THR A 36 -0.53 -7.12 1.44
N ASP A 37 -1.53 -6.45 2.00
CA ASP A 37 -2.89 -6.45 1.45
C ASP A 37 -2.96 -5.70 0.12
N ALA A 38 -2.20 -4.61 -0.03
CA ALA A 38 -2.08 -3.88 -1.29
C ALA A 38 -1.46 -4.75 -2.41
N LEU A 39 -0.34 -5.43 -2.13
CA LEU A 39 0.31 -6.33 -3.10
C LEU A 39 -0.56 -7.54 -3.48
N HIS A 40 -1.48 -7.93 -2.60
CA HIS A 40 -2.43 -9.03 -2.82
C HIS A 40 -3.76 -8.61 -3.44
N CYS A 41 -3.93 -7.35 -3.86
CA CYS A 41 -5.21 -6.86 -4.38
C CYS A 41 -6.37 -7.00 -3.38
N ARG A 42 -6.13 -6.84 -2.08
CA ARG A 42 -7.19 -6.98 -1.05
C ARG A 42 -7.81 -5.66 -0.62
N ILE A 43 -7.08 -4.57 -0.81
CA ILE A 43 -7.49 -3.20 -0.47
C ILE A 43 -7.19 -2.29 -1.65
N GLU A 44 -7.87 -1.16 -1.75
CA GLU A 44 -7.40 -0.05 -2.59
C GLU A 44 -6.00 0.38 -2.14
N PHE A 45 -5.17 0.83 -3.08
CA PHE A 45 -3.81 1.17 -2.74
C PHE A 45 -3.75 2.42 -1.83
N PRO A 46 -2.99 2.39 -0.72
CA PRO A 46 -2.81 3.56 0.16
C PRO A 46 -2.06 4.72 -0.51
N ASP A 47 -2.79 5.74 -0.97
CA ASP A 47 -2.24 6.95 -1.59
C ASP A 47 -1.39 7.78 -0.60
N GLY A 48 -0.08 7.71 -0.76
CA GLY A 48 0.90 8.38 0.10
C GLY A 48 1.01 9.89 -0.11
N ARG A 49 0.18 10.48 -0.99
CA ARG A 49 -0.04 11.92 -1.07
C ARG A 49 -0.96 12.42 0.03
N ASP A 50 -1.78 11.54 0.63
CA ASP A 50 -2.52 11.86 1.85
C ASP A 50 -1.55 12.17 2.99
N GLU A 51 -1.68 13.35 3.58
CA GLU A 51 -0.71 13.85 4.56
C GLU A 51 -0.68 12.99 5.84
N ALA A 52 -1.85 12.56 6.32
CA ALA A 52 -1.95 11.76 7.54
C ALA A 52 -1.29 10.38 7.36
N LEU A 53 -1.54 9.73 6.23
CA LEU A 53 -0.86 8.49 5.86
C LEU A 53 0.65 8.70 5.67
N ALA A 54 1.05 9.75 4.96
CA ALA A 54 2.46 10.04 4.72
C ALA A 54 3.22 10.29 6.04
N GLN A 55 2.61 11.01 6.99
CA GLN A 55 3.19 11.21 8.33
C GLN A 55 3.34 9.88 9.08
N ARG A 56 2.33 9.01 9.04
CA ARG A 56 2.41 7.66 9.63
C ARG A 56 3.51 6.81 9.01
N LEU A 57 3.63 6.83 7.69
CA LEU A 57 4.64 6.08 6.95
C LEU A 57 6.06 6.56 7.29
N ARG A 58 6.29 7.88 7.31
CA ARG A 58 7.59 8.47 7.70
C ARG A 58 7.98 8.12 9.13
N ALA A 59 7.02 8.12 10.06
CA ALA A 59 7.27 7.73 11.45
C ALA A 59 7.77 6.28 11.61
N GLN A 60 7.55 5.44 10.60
CA GLN A 60 8.02 4.05 10.55
C GLN A 60 9.20 3.83 9.58
N GLY A 61 9.86 4.90 9.15
CA GLY A 61 11.03 4.80 8.28
C GLY A 61 10.70 4.50 6.81
N VAL A 62 9.47 4.80 6.37
CA VAL A 62 9.09 4.72 4.96
C VAL A 62 9.24 6.10 4.32
N THR A 63 10.07 6.19 3.29
CA THR A 63 10.16 7.40 2.47
C THR A 63 9.19 7.26 1.31
N VAL A 64 8.30 8.25 1.15
CA VAL A 64 7.36 8.33 0.02
C VAL A 64 7.86 9.39 -0.94
N VAL A 65 8.04 9.02 -2.20
CA VAL A 65 8.43 9.91 -3.30
C VAL A 65 7.29 9.97 -4.30
N ASP A 66 6.71 11.15 -4.48
CA ASP A 66 5.82 11.43 -5.61
C ASP A 66 6.67 11.76 -6.84
N ARG A 67 6.63 10.88 -7.83
CA ARG A 67 7.45 10.97 -9.05
C ARG A 67 6.76 11.76 -10.15
N ALA A 68 5.47 12.06 -9.99
CA ALA A 68 4.66 12.80 -10.95
C ALA A 68 3.70 13.77 -10.22
N PRO A 69 4.23 14.74 -9.45
CA PRO A 69 3.41 15.60 -8.61
C PRO A 69 2.47 16.47 -9.45
N GLY A 70 1.18 16.42 -9.12
CA GLY A 70 0.13 17.14 -9.86
C GLY A 70 -0.35 16.45 -11.14
N GLU A 71 0.17 15.26 -11.45
CA GLU A 71 -0.25 14.44 -12.59
C GLU A 71 -0.93 13.13 -12.12
N SER A 72 -0.88 12.10 -12.96
CA SER A 72 -1.31 10.75 -12.63
C SER A 72 -0.54 10.20 -11.43
N LEU A 73 -1.20 9.36 -10.64
CA LEU A 73 -0.60 8.70 -9.48
C LEU A 73 0.68 7.96 -9.89
N ASP A 74 1.85 8.40 -9.41
CA ASP A 74 3.12 7.67 -9.51
C ASP A 74 3.93 7.85 -8.22
N LEU A 75 3.84 6.86 -7.33
CA LEU A 75 4.45 6.89 -6.01
C LEU A 75 5.49 5.79 -5.86
N LEU A 76 6.62 6.13 -5.24
CA LEU A 76 7.64 5.19 -4.81
C LEU A 76 7.78 5.21 -3.29
N TYR A 77 7.61 4.04 -2.68
CA TYR A 77 7.78 3.80 -1.25
C TYR A 77 9.10 3.07 -1.04
N LEU A 78 10.00 3.70 -0.30
CA LEU A 78 11.32 3.15 0.05
C LEU A 78 11.31 2.78 1.52
N PHE A 79 11.61 1.53 1.83
CA PHE A 79 11.66 1.02 3.20
C PHE A 79 13.09 1.11 3.73
N ALA A 80 13.30 1.84 4.83
CA ALA A 80 14.61 1.89 5.48
C ALA A 80 15.09 0.51 5.94
N THR A 81 14.15 -0.32 6.41
CA THR A 81 14.33 -1.75 6.67
C THR A 81 13.40 -2.51 5.73
N PRO A 82 13.89 -3.44 4.89
CA PRO A 82 13.03 -4.22 4.01
C PRO A 82 11.90 -4.93 4.75
N LEU A 83 10.71 -4.97 4.15
CA LEU A 83 9.56 -5.69 4.71
C LEU A 83 9.63 -7.17 4.34
N GLU A 84 9.38 -8.06 5.29
CA GLU A 84 9.24 -9.49 5.03
C GLU A 84 7.81 -9.81 4.61
N ILE A 85 7.58 -10.06 3.32
CA ILE A 85 6.25 -10.36 2.76
C ILE A 85 6.35 -11.62 1.89
N ASP A 86 5.54 -12.62 2.21
CA ASP A 86 5.53 -13.94 1.55
C ASP A 86 6.90 -14.62 1.41
N GLY A 87 7.79 -14.39 2.37
CA GLY A 87 9.16 -14.92 2.34
C GLY A 87 10.07 -14.23 1.31
N THR A 88 9.75 -13.00 0.95
CA THR A 88 10.61 -12.10 0.16
C THR A 88 10.91 -10.83 0.95
N GLN A 89 12.12 -10.30 0.78
CA GLN A 89 12.54 -9.03 1.37
C GLN A 89 12.18 -7.89 0.41
N VAL A 90 11.12 -7.16 0.71
CA VAL A 90 10.60 -6.05 -0.10
C VAL A 90 11.32 -4.77 0.28
N SER A 91 12.17 -4.27 -0.61
CA SER A 91 12.95 -3.03 -0.40
C SER A 91 12.22 -1.77 -0.84
N SER A 92 11.31 -1.91 -1.82
CA SER A 92 10.49 -0.79 -2.27
C SER A 92 9.20 -1.26 -2.92
N ILE A 93 8.18 -0.41 -2.90
CA ILE A 93 6.94 -0.59 -3.65
C ILE A 93 6.71 0.62 -4.54
N THR A 94 6.44 0.37 -5.82
CA THR A 94 6.00 1.39 -6.79
C THR A 94 4.50 1.27 -6.98
N VAL A 95 3.82 2.40 -7.03
CA VAL A 95 2.43 2.48 -7.43
C VAL A 95 2.23 3.43 -8.56
N ARG A 96 1.49 2.98 -9.57
CA ARG A 96 1.07 3.80 -10.70
C ARG A 96 -0.42 3.68 -10.91
N GLY A 97 -1.10 4.80 -11.12
CA GLY A 97 -2.52 4.88 -11.48
C GLY A 97 -2.73 5.31 -12.94
N GLY A 98 -3.96 5.16 -13.42
CA GLY A 98 -4.41 5.40 -14.79
C GLY A 98 -5.79 4.76 -15.01
N SER A 99 -6.01 4.12 -16.17
CA SER A 99 -7.13 3.19 -16.43
C SER A 99 -6.90 1.86 -15.70
N GLY A 100 -6.75 1.90 -14.39
CA GLY A 100 -6.27 0.82 -13.53
C GLY A 100 -5.12 1.24 -12.62
N SER A 101 -4.86 0.41 -11.60
CA SER A 101 -3.76 0.61 -10.66
C SER A 101 -2.76 -0.55 -10.70
N ILE A 102 -1.47 -0.22 -10.64
CA ILE A 102 -0.38 -1.17 -10.49
C ILE A 102 0.27 -0.93 -9.14
N VAL A 103 0.42 -1.97 -8.34
CA VAL A 103 1.19 -1.99 -7.09
C VAL A 103 2.27 -3.04 -7.23
N ALA A 104 3.53 -2.63 -7.32
CA ALA A 104 4.64 -3.52 -7.65
C ALA A 104 5.75 -3.42 -6.59
N ALA A 105 6.02 -4.52 -5.91
CA ALA A 105 7.19 -4.70 -5.06
C ALA A 105 8.44 -4.97 -5.89
N ARG A 106 9.55 -4.38 -5.46
CA ARG A 106 10.90 -4.87 -5.73
C ARG A 106 11.37 -5.64 -4.50
N ALA A 107 11.69 -6.91 -4.69
CA ALA A 107 12.08 -7.76 -3.58
C ALA A 107 13.21 -8.72 -3.94
N THR A 108 13.82 -9.31 -2.94
CA THR A 108 14.74 -10.45 -3.10
C THR A 108 14.16 -11.70 -2.44
N GLY A 109 14.38 -12.86 -3.03
CA GLY A 109 13.92 -14.14 -2.49
C GLY A 109 13.72 -15.23 -3.54
N SER A 110 13.14 -16.35 -3.12
CA SER A 110 12.87 -17.47 -4.02
C SER A 110 11.61 -17.23 -4.83
N LEU A 111 11.77 -17.02 -6.14
CA LEU A 111 10.65 -16.94 -7.10
C LEU A 111 9.71 -18.15 -6.98
N GLN A 112 10.27 -19.36 -6.90
CA GLN A 112 9.49 -20.59 -6.82
C GLN A 112 8.65 -20.65 -5.53
N ALA A 113 9.21 -20.24 -4.40
CA ALA A 113 8.49 -20.20 -3.12
C ALA A 113 7.39 -19.14 -3.13
N LEU A 114 7.67 -17.95 -3.69
CA LEU A 114 6.69 -16.88 -3.85
C LEU A 114 5.52 -17.32 -4.71
N VAL A 115 5.79 -17.96 -5.86
CA VAL A 115 4.76 -18.51 -6.76
C VAL A 115 3.87 -19.53 -6.04
N GLN A 116 4.46 -20.41 -5.22
CA GLN A 116 3.69 -21.39 -4.46
C GLN A 116 2.81 -20.74 -3.38
N ARG A 117 3.35 -19.81 -2.58
CA ARG A 117 2.61 -19.12 -1.51
C ARG A 117 1.45 -18.29 -2.05
N THR A 118 1.70 -17.54 -3.12
CA THR A 118 0.68 -16.72 -3.79
C THR A 118 -0.30 -17.55 -4.63
N LYS A 119 0.02 -18.82 -4.89
CA LYS A 119 -0.75 -19.74 -5.76
C LYS A 119 -0.84 -19.25 -7.20
N ALA A 120 0.18 -18.52 -7.66
CA ALA A 120 0.29 -18.07 -9.03
C ALA A 120 0.59 -19.23 -9.98
N ARG A 121 0.14 -19.12 -11.22
CA ARG A 121 0.37 -20.11 -12.27
C ARG A 121 1.17 -19.51 -13.42
N PRO A 122 1.99 -20.30 -14.13
CA PRO A 122 2.70 -19.83 -15.31
C PRO A 122 1.74 -19.26 -16.34
N GLN A 123 2.15 -18.17 -16.98
CA GLN A 123 1.45 -17.54 -18.09
C GLN A 123 2.10 -17.92 -19.42
N ALA A 124 1.30 -17.96 -20.49
CA ALA A 124 1.83 -18.09 -21.84
C ALA A 124 2.74 -16.89 -22.16
N ARG A 125 3.89 -17.13 -22.81
CA ARG A 125 4.87 -16.08 -23.11
C ARG A 125 4.30 -14.94 -23.94
N SER A 126 3.33 -15.24 -24.81
CA SER A 126 2.58 -14.24 -25.60
C SER A 126 1.81 -13.24 -24.74
N SER A 127 1.46 -13.58 -23.50
CA SER A 127 0.67 -12.75 -22.59
C SER A 127 1.53 -11.90 -21.63
N TRP A 128 2.83 -12.16 -21.53
CA TRP A 128 3.68 -11.57 -20.48
C TRP A 128 3.69 -10.05 -20.49
N ASN A 129 3.78 -9.42 -21.66
CA ASN A 129 3.80 -7.95 -21.77
C ASN A 129 2.41 -7.34 -21.62
N LEU A 130 1.38 -8.05 -22.08
CA LEU A 130 -0.01 -7.60 -22.02
C LEU A 130 -0.53 -7.59 -20.58
N GLU A 131 -0.19 -8.63 -19.81
CA GLU A 131 -0.62 -8.82 -18.43
C GLU A 131 0.39 -8.32 -17.39
N GLY A 132 1.58 -7.90 -17.82
CA GLY A 132 2.67 -7.38 -17.00
C GLY A 132 2.46 -5.98 -16.43
N PHE A 133 3.51 -5.37 -15.87
CA PHE A 133 3.47 -3.97 -15.40
C PHE A 133 4.08 -3.00 -16.43
N GLY A 134 3.98 -3.32 -17.73
CA GLY A 134 4.75 -2.69 -18.79
C GLY A 134 6.23 -3.12 -18.77
N GLU A 135 6.94 -2.80 -17.68
CA GLU A 135 8.37 -3.11 -17.48
C GLU A 135 8.62 -4.47 -16.82
N LEU A 136 7.60 -5.05 -16.20
CA LEU A 136 7.66 -6.40 -15.62
C LEU A 136 6.86 -7.36 -16.51
N PRO A 137 7.48 -8.41 -17.10
CA PRO A 137 6.71 -9.48 -17.71
C PRO A 137 5.90 -10.25 -16.66
N ALA A 138 4.61 -10.48 -16.92
CA ALA A 138 3.76 -11.35 -16.11
C ALA A 138 4.07 -12.82 -16.39
N GLN A 139 5.19 -13.33 -15.85
CA GLN A 139 5.59 -14.73 -16.04
C GLN A 139 4.65 -15.69 -15.31
N TYR A 140 4.17 -15.27 -14.14
CA TYR A 140 3.15 -15.97 -13.38
C TYR A 140 2.06 -14.99 -12.99
N ALA A 141 0.82 -15.47 -12.95
CA ALA A 141 -0.29 -14.67 -12.46
C ALA A 141 -1.33 -15.51 -11.74
N ARG A 142 -2.14 -14.83 -10.93
CA ARG A 142 -3.33 -15.38 -10.28
C ARG A 142 -4.45 -14.34 -10.29
N ALA A 143 -5.61 -14.74 -10.80
CA ALA A 143 -6.84 -13.96 -10.62
C ALA A 143 -7.24 -13.92 -9.15
N MET A 144 -7.56 -12.71 -8.68
CA MET A 144 -8.05 -12.46 -7.34
C MET A 144 -9.57 -12.20 -7.39
N PRO A 145 -10.28 -12.37 -6.26
CA PRO A 145 -11.68 -11.97 -6.19
C PRO A 145 -11.87 -10.50 -6.52
N LEU A 146 -12.98 -10.17 -7.17
CA LEU A 146 -13.37 -8.79 -7.48
C LEU A 146 -13.56 -7.99 -6.18
N ARG A 147 -12.87 -6.84 -6.03
CA ARG A 147 -13.14 -5.89 -4.95
C ARG A 147 -14.31 -5.00 -5.38
N LYS A 148 -15.53 -5.33 -4.93
CA LYS A 148 -16.75 -4.57 -5.29
C LYS A 148 -16.59 -3.08 -4.93
N GLY A 149 -16.87 -2.21 -5.89
CA GLY A 149 -16.78 -0.76 -5.72
C GLY A 149 -15.35 -0.20 -5.81
N VAL A 150 -14.36 -1.06 -6.08
CA VAL A 150 -12.97 -0.67 -6.35
C VAL A 150 -12.55 -1.11 -7.76
N ASP A 151 -12.86 -2.36 -8.13
CA ASP A 151 -12.52 -2.90 -9.45
C ASP A 151 -13.76 -3.17 -10.28
N GLU A 152 -13.68 -2.90 -11.58
CA GLU A 152 -14.67 -3.33 -12.57
C GLU A 152 -14.36 -4.75 -13.07
N THR A 153 -13.07 -5.05 -13.24
CA THR A 153 -12.58 -6.37 -13.66
C THR A 153 -11.74 -7.01 -12.55
N PRO A 154 -11.84 -8.34 -12.32
CA PRO A 154 -11.08 -9.00 -11.28
C PRO A 154 -9.57 -8.71 -11.39
N PRO A 155 -8.93 -8.19 -10.32
CA PRO A 155 -7.53 -7.85 -10.35
C PRO A 155 -6.69 -9.13 -10.31
N ARG A 156 -5.38 -9.00 -10.55
CA ARG A 156 -4.46 -10.13 -10.58
C ARG A 156 -3.23 -9.87 -9.73
N ILE A 157 -2.78 -10.91 -9.04
CA ILE A 157 -1.38 -10.97 -8.60
C ILE A 157 -0.54 -11.30 -9.82
N VAL A 158 0.51 -10.53 -10.06
CA VAL A 158 1.47 -10.72 -11.15
C VAL A 158 2.85 -10.88 -10.55
N ILE A 159 3.64 -11.83 -11.06
CA ILE A 159 5.00 -12.13 -10.61
C ILE A 159 5.89 -12.31 -11.84
N GLY A 160 7.09 -11.76 -11.79
CA GLY A 160 8.11 -11.99 -12.80
C GLY A 160 9.51 -11.63 -12.36
N HIS A 161 10.45 -11.93 -13.24
CA HIS A 161 11.84 -11.50 -13.18
C HIS A 161 12.09 -10.47 -14.28
N VAL A 162 12.84 -9.41 -13.98
CA VAL A 162 13.25 -8.43 -14.99
C VAL A 162 14.65 -8.77 -15.48
N ALA A 163 14.78 -8.92 -16.80
CA ALA A 163 16.06 -9.24 -17.43
C ALA A 163 17.14 -8.21 -17.03
N GLY A 164 18.31 -8.72 -16.64
CA GLY A 164 19.44 -7.90 -16.17
C GLY A 164 19.44 -7.61 -14.66
N GLU A 165 18.39 -7.97 -13.92
CA GLU A 165 18.44 -7.96 -12.45
C GLU A 165 19.12 -9.21 -11.89
N ALA A 166 19.51 -9.14 -10.60
CA ALA A 166 20.12 -10.26 -9.89
C ALA A 166 19.23 -11.52 -9.94
N PRO A 167 19.79 -12.74 -9.89
CA PRO A 167 19.02 -13.98 -10.01
C PRO A 167 17.93 -14.17 -8.93
N ASP A 168 18.15 -13.59 -7.75
CA ASP A 168 17.23 -13.61 -6.61
C ASP A 168 16.31 -12.39 -6.55
N ALA A 169 16.47 -11.42 -7.47
CA ALA A 169 15.55 -10.30 -7.59
C ALA A 169 14.22 -10.78 -8.16
N VAL A 170 13.13 -10.44 -7.49
CA VAL A 170 11.78 -10.74 -7.93
C VAL A 170 10.96 -9.46 -7.89
N ARG A 171 10.09 -9.30 -8.89
CA ARG A 171 9.07 -8.25 -8.87
C ARG A 171 7.71 -8.88 -8.88
N TRP A 172 6.83 -8.36 -8.04
CA TRP A 172 5.49 -8.90 -7.93
C TRP A 172 4.52 -7.89 -7.31
N GLY A 173 3.24 -8.15 -7.46
CA GLY A 173 2.21 -7.41 -6.74
C GLY A 173 0.89 -7.40 -7.48
N CYS A 174 0.09 -6.37 -7.25
CA CYS A 174 -1.27 -6.28 -7.74
C CYS A 174 -1.35 -5.50 -9.06
N ARG A 175 -2.12 -6.04 -10.00
CA ARG A 175 -2.66 -5.29 -11.14
C ARG A 175 -4.18 -5.23 -11.04
N SER A 176 -4.72 -4.02 -10.93
CA SER A 176 -6.11 -3.75 -11.24
C SER A 176 -6.28 -3.24 -12.66
N TYR A 177 -7.50 -3.35 -13.16
CA TYR A 177 -7.94 -2.92 -14.45
C TYR A 177 -9.18 -2.07 -14.21
N ASP A 178 -9.09 -0.79 -14.53
CA ASP A 178 -10.26 0.08 -14.63
C ASP A 178 -10.47 0.29 -16.14
N ASP A 179 -11.66 0.04 -16.65
CA ASP A 179 -11.97 0.27 -18.06
C ASP A 179 -12.09 1.79 -18.36
#